data_AF-A0A2D8RYK1-F1
#
_entry.id   AF-A0A2D8RYK1-F1
#
_cell.length_a   1.000
_cell.length_b   1.000
_cell.length_c   1.000
_cell.angle_alpha   90.00
_cell.angle_beta   90.00
_cell.angle_gamma   90.00
#
_symmetry.space_group_name_H-M   'P 1'
#
loop_
_entity.id
_entity.type
_entity.pdbx_description
1 polymer ?
#
loop_
_entity_poly.entity_id
_entity_poly.type
_entity_poly.pdbx_seq_one_letter_code
_entity_poly.pdbx_strand_id
1 'polypeptide(L)'
;MNEQARPPDMSGEEMADAIREEILDEIADLEEYAKLGKAPPRCRGYRFRVNRDRYDVHEAQPTRETILETAGLTPAGDWTLRLKLSGGGYELIKPGERVDLRRPGLEKFKALPRDQTEG
;
A
#
# COMPACT_ATOMS: atom_id res chain seq x y z
N MET A 1 43.71 1.82 -29.67
CA MET A 1 43.04 3.02 -29.15
C MET A 1 41.59 2.67 -28.89
N ASN A 2 41.19 2.65 -27.62
CA ASN A 2 39.86 2.34 -27.14
C ASN A 2 39.26 3.64 -26.63
N GLU A 3 38.11 4.07 -27.12
CA GLU A 3 37.23 5.14 -26.59
C GLU A 3 36.13 5.31 -27.65
N GLN A 4 34.84 5.15 -27.40
CA GLN A 4 34.06 5.62 -26.27
C GLN A 4 32.89 4.66 -26.03
N ALA A 5 32.89 3.98 -24.89
CA ALA A 5 31.67 3.37 -24.36
C ALA A 5 30.82 4.53 -23.83
N ARG A 6 29.74 4.86 -24.53
CA ARG A 6 28.65 5.65 -23.94
C ARG A 6 28.10 4.82 -22.77
N PRO A 7 27.97 5.36 -21.56
CA PRO A 7 27.29 4.64 -20.50
C PRO A 7 25.87 4.29 -20.98
N PRO A 8 25.39 3.05 -20.79
CA PRO A 8 24.00 2.75 -21.10
C PRO A 8 23.12 3.63 -20.22
N ASP A 9 22.21 4.35 -20.88
CA ASP A 9 21.09 5.05 -20.26
C ASP A 9 20.32 4.04 -19.42
N MET A 10 20.54 4.04 -18.11
CA MET A 10 19.77 3.23 -17.16
C MET A 10 18.40 3.88 -17.02
N SER A 11 17.55 3.62 -18.02
CA SER A 11 16.11 3.87 -17.96
C SER A 11 15.54 3.14 -16.74
N GLY A 12 14.76 3.84 -15.92
CA GLY A 12 14.26 3.42 -14.59
C GLY A 12 13.37 2.17 -14.56
N GLU A 13 13.27 1.45 -15.67
CA GLU A 13 12.49 0.23 -15.86
C GLU A 13 13.31 -1.02 -15.49
N GLU A 14 14.65 -0.98 -15.61
CA GLU A 14 15.55 -2.13 -15.27
C GLU A 14 15.73 -2.33 -13.75
N MET A 15 15.41 -1.32 -12.92
CA MET A 15 15.44 -1.49 -11.45
C MET A 15 14.23 -2.26 -10.91
N ALA A 16 13.16 -2.42 -11.70
CA ALA A 16 11.92 -3.04 -11.24
C ALA A 16 11.90 -4.57 -11.40
N ASP A 17 12.73 -5.14 -12.29
CA ASP A 17 12.68 -6.57 -12.63
C ASP A 17 13.78 -7.41 -11.97
N ALA A 18 14.85 -6.80 -11.43
CA ALA A 18 15.98 -7.51 -10.83
C ALA A 18 15.88 -7.79 -9.31
N ILE A 19 14.71 -7.61 -8.68
CA ILE A 19 14.47 -8.06 -7.28
C ILE A 19 13.24 -8.97 -7.27
N ARG A 20 13.41 -10.19 -7.80
CA ARG A 20 12.35 -11.19 -7.92
C ARG A 20 12.47 -12.39 -6.99
N GLU A 21 13.52 -12.60 -6.21
CA GLU A 21 13.70 -13.95 -5.63
C GLU A 21 13.98 -13.94 -4.13
N GLU A 22 12.96 -13.60 -3.34
CA GLU A 22 12.63 -14.28 -2.08
C GLU A 22 11.23 -13.82 -1.64
N ILE A 23 10.16 -14.53 -2.04
CA ILE A 23 8.86 -14.33 -1.40
C ILE A 23 9.02 -14.90 0.01
N LEU A 24 9.19 -14.03 1.00
CA LEU A 24 9.12 -14.41 2.39
C LEU A 24 7.71 -14.97 2.64
N ASP A 25 7.61 -16.20 3.19
CA ASP A 25 6.33 -16.78 3.65
C ASP A 25 5.73 -16.00 4.83
N GLU A 26 6.46 -14.99 5.33
CA GLU A 26 6.06 -14.12 6.42
C GLU A 26 5.20 -12.93 5.95
N ILE A 27 4.21 -12.55 6.76
CA ILE A 27 3.34 -11.40 6.50
C ILE A 27 4.11 -10.10 6.80
N ALA A 28 4.30 -9.24 5.80
CA ALA A 28 5.00 -7.97 5.97
C ALA A 28 4.11 -6.93 6.68
N ASP A 29 4.60 -6.35 7.78
CA ASP A 29 3.89 -5.29 8.51
C ASP A 29 4.14 -3.92 7.86
N LEU A 30 3.16 -3.44 7.10
CA LEU A 30 3.29 -2.20 6.31
C LEU A 30 3.59 -0.98 7.17
N GLU A 31 3.07 -0.92 8.41
CA GLU A 31 3.28 0.21 9.31
C GLU A 31 4.77 0.40 9.64
N GLU A 32 5.49 -0.72 9.81
CA GLU A 32 6.91 -0.69 10.14
C GLU A 32 7.77 -0.26 8.93
N TYR A 33 7.50 -0.82 7.75
CA TYR A 33 8.17 -0.43 6.51
C TYR A 33 7.92 1.05 6.17
N ALA A 34 6.70 1.53 6.40
CA ALA A 34 6.36 2.93 6.19
C ALA A 34 7.08 3.89 7.12
N LYS A 35 7.25 3.54 8.41
CA LYS A 35 8.07 4.33 9.34
C LYS A 35 9.53 4.39 8.92
N LEU A 36 10.05 3.30 8.38
CA LEU A 36 11.40 3.22 7.84
C LEU A 36 11.55 3.95 6.49
N GLY A 37 10.45 4.38 5.87
CA GLY A 37 10.44 4.96 4.53
C GLY A 37 10.83 3.95 3.44
N LYS A 38 10.75 2.65 3.74
CA LYS A 38 11.07 1.57 2.81
C LYS A 38 9.79 0.99 2.23
N ALA A 39 9.86 0.50 0.99
CA ALA A 39 8.80 -0.29 0.42
C ALA A 39 8.84 -1.71 1.04
N PRO A 40 7.69 -2.30 1.41
CA PRO A 40 7.66 -3.68 1.87
C PRO A 40 8.11 -4.61 0.73
N PRO A 41 8.88 -5.67 1.03
CA PRO A 41 9.20 -6.69 0.04
C PRO A 41 7.94 -7.43 -0.44
N ARG A 42 8.06 -8.19 -1.53
CA ARG A 42 6.97 -9.06 -1.98
C ARG A 42 6.84 -10.21 -0.99
N CYS A 43 5.74 -10.25 -0.25
CA CYS A 43 5.43 -11.26 0.75
C CYS A 43 4.14 -11.99 0.39
N ARG A 44 3.89 -13.13 1.03
CA ARG A 44 2.62 -13.85 0.88
C ARG A 44 1.42 -12.98 1.25
N GLY A 45 1.58 -12.10 2.23
CA GLY A 45 0.56 -11.13 2.60
C GLY A 45 1.13 -9.89 3.28
N TYR A 46 0.26 -8.90 3.44
CA TYR A 46 0.55 -7.58 3.95
C TYR A 46 -0.34 -7.29 5.13
N ARG A 47 0.25 -6.98 6.28
CA ARG A 47 -0.48 -6.57 7.47
C ARG A 47 -0.55 -5.06 7.56
N PHE A 48 -1.76 -4.56 7.73
CA PHE A 48 -2.05 -3.14 7.92
C PHE A 48 -3.06 -2.95 9.04
N ARG A 49 -3.20 -1.71 9.50
CA ARG A 49 -4.14 -1.36 10.56
C ARG A 49 -5.29 -0.55 10.01
N VAL A 50 -6.52 -0.93 10.32
CA VAL A 50 -7.74 -0.15 9.99
C VAL A 50 -8.45 0.25 11.28
N ASN A 51 -8.64 1.56 11.49
CA ASN A 51 -9.33 2.16 12.64
C ASN A 51 -8.64 1.90 14.00
N ARG A 52 -8.47 0.64 14.42
CA ARG A 52 -7.68 0.18 15.59
C ARG A 52 -7.14 -1.25 15.42
N ASP A 53 -7.84 -2.06 14.63
CA ASP A 53 -7.57 -3.48 14.41
C ASP A 53 -6.56 -3.71 13.29
N ARG A 54 -5.87 -4.85 13.35
CA ARG A 54 -4.89 -5.28 12.36
C ARG A 54 -5.52 -6.31 11.44
N TYR A 55 -5.32 -6.11 10.15
CA TYR A 55 -5.83 -6.95 9.09
C TYR A 55 -4.68 -7.37 8.19
N ASP A 56 -4.72 -8.59 7.71
CA ASP A 56 -3.84 -9.08 6.67
C ASP A 56 -4.59 -9.21 5.35
N VAL A 57 -3.90 -8.91 4.26
CA VAL A 57 -4.40 -9.14 2.91
C VAL A 57 -3.32 -9.77 2.07
N HIS A 58 -3.69 -10.74 1.26
CA HIS A 58 -2.76 -11.41 0.34
C HIS A 58 -2.67 -10.71 -1.02
N GLU A 59 -3.52 -9.70 -1.22
CA GLU A 59 -3.55 -8.89 -2.43
C GLU A 59 -2.59 -7.70 -2.32
N ALA A 60 -1.74 -7.50 -3.31
CA ALA A 60 -0.80 -6.38 -3.31
C ALA A 60 -1.47 -5.01 -3.58
N GLN A 61 -2.62 -5.02 -4.23
CA GLN A 61 -3.37 -3.83 -4.64
C GLN A 61 -4.89 -3.98 -4.36
N PRO A 62 -5.30 -4.14 -3.08
CA PRO A 62 -6.70 -4.28 -2.76
C PRO A 62 -7.47 -3.00 -3.10
N THR A 63 -8.72 -3.18 -3.51
CA THR A 63 -9.66 -2.05 -3.63
C THR A 63 -10.01 -1.55 -2.24
N ARG A 64 -10.50 -0.29 -2.17
CA ARG A 64 -11.04 0.23 -0.90
C ARG A 64 -12.06 -0.71 -0.29
N GLU A 65 -12.88 -1.34 -1.14
CA GLU A 65 -13.98 -2.21 -0.75
C GLU A 65 -13.41 -3.46 -0.10
N THR A 66 -12.44 -4.12 -0.73
CA THR A 66 -11.72 -5.25 -0.14
C THR A 66 -11.15 -4.90 1.24
N ILE A 67 -10.55 -3.72 1.42
CA ILE A 67 -9.99 -3.29 2.71
C ILE A 67 -11.09 -3.14 3.77
N LEU A 68 -12.22 -2.52 3.40
CA LEU A 68 -13.36 -2.31 4.29
C LEU A 68 -14.06 -3.63 4.64
N GLU A 69 -14.26 -4.51 3.65
CA GLU A 69 -14.82 -5.85 3.80
C GLU A 69 -13.94 -6.71 4.70
N THR A 70 -12.61 -6.67 4.51
CA THR A 70 -11.64 -7.33 5.39
C THR A 70 -11.76 -6.81 6.82
N ALA A 71 -12.06 -5.51 6.98
CA ALA A 71 -12.31 -4.89 8.26
C ALA A 71 -13.71 -5.13 8.85
N GLY A 72 -14.58 -5.88 8.16
CA GLY A 72 -15.98 -6.07 8.56
C GLY A 72 -16.85 -4.82 8.42
N LEU A 73 -16.39 -3.81 7.69
CA LEU A 73 -17.05 -2.52 7.47
C LEU A 73 -17.90 -2.56 6.20
N THR A 74 -18.93 -3.39 6.22
CA THR A 74 -19.91 -3.54 5.15
C THR A 74 -21.24 -2.87 5.53
N PRO A 75 -21.90 -2.16 4.60
CA PRO A 75 -21.52 -1.93 3.20
C PRO A 75 -20.43 -0.86 3.04
N ALA A 76 -19.41 -1.12 2.22
CA ALA A 76 -18.30 -0.22 1.98
C ALA A 76 -18.68 1.16 1.38
N GLY A 77 -19.93 1.33 0.93
CA GLY A 77 -20.49 2.61 0.45
C GLY A 77 -20.69 3.66 1.55
N ASP A 78 -20.98 3.19 2.76
CA ASP A 78 -21.22 3.99 3.97
C ASP A 78 -19.94 4.28 4.76
N TRP A 79 -18.79 3.87 4.24
CA TRP A 79 -17.49 4.10 4.89
C TRP A 79 -16.55 4.85 3.96
N THR A 80 -15.84 5.81 4.55
CA THR A 80 -14.78 6.58 3.91
C THR A 80 -13.44 6.01 4.34
N LEU A 81 -12.62 5.57 3.39
CA LEU A 81 -11.29 5.04 3.64
C LEU A 81 -10.24 6.12 3.38
N ARG A 82 -9.49 6.48 4.42
CA ARG A 82 -8.35 7.39 4.35
C ARG A 82 -7.06 6.63 4.60
N LEU A 83 -6.12 6.72 3.68
CA LEU A 83 -4.79 6.18 3.83
C LEU A 83 -3.86 7.25 4.42
N LYS A 84 -3.19 6.93 5.54
CA LYS A 84 -2.15 7.78 6.09
C LYS A 84 -0.81 7.40 5.47
N LEU A 85 -0.17 8.38 4.85
CA LEU A 85 1.17 8.24 4.29
C LEU A 85 2.24 8.74 5.29
N SER A 86 3.38 8.07 5.30
CA SER A 86 4.60 8.48 5.99
C SER A 86 5.07 9.79 5.36
N GLY A 87 5.19 10.83 6.18
CA GLY A 87 5.27 12.22 5.74
C GLY A 87 4.06 13.06 6.12
N GLY A 88 3.03 12.46 6.74
CA GLY A 88 1.91 13.18 7.35
C GLY A 88 0.73 13.45 6.43
N GLY A 89 0.81 13.06 5.16
CA GLY A 89 -0.28 13.15 4.20
C GLY A 89 -1.40 12.15 4.47
N TYR A 90 -2.63 12.53 4.14
CA TYR A 90 -3.77 11.62 4.08
C TYR A 90 -4.31 11.58 2.65
N GLU A 91 -4.37 10.39 2.08
CA GLU A 91 -4.94 10.14 0.77
C GLU A 91 -6.35 9.58 0.94
N LEU A 92 -7.33 10.22 0.32
CA LEU A 92 -8.71 9.75 0.32
C LEU A 92 -8.86 8.72 -0.80
N ILE A 93 -9.22 7.48 -0.46
CA ILE A 93 -9.43 6.42 -1.43
C ILE A 93 -10.90 6.40 -1.87
N LYS A 94 -11.14 6.61 -3.16
CA LYS A 94 -12.49 6.60 -3.76
C LYS A 94 -13.07 5.19 -3.88
N PRO A 95 -14.41 5.04 -4.01
CA PRO A 95 -15.02 3.72 -4.25
C PRO A 95 -14.51 3.14 -5.57
N GLY A 96 -14.20 1.84 -5.60
CA GLY A 96 -13.57 1.19 -6.75
C GLY A 96 -12.10 1.55 -6.98
N GLU A 97 -11.50 2.43 -6.16
CA GLU A 97 -10.09 2.79 -6.28
C GLU A 97 -9.21 1.73 -5.61
N ARG A 98 -8.10 1.41 -6.27
CA ARG A 98 -7.11 0.42 -5.81
C ARG A 98 -6.02 1.10 -5.02
N VAL A 99 -5.64 0.50 -3.90
CA VAL A 99 -4.56 0.99 -3.05
C VAL A 99 -3.35 0.11 -3.24
N ASP A 100 -2.24 0.64 -3.74
CA ASP A 100 -1.00 -0.14 -3.81
C ASP A 100 -0.36 -0.21 -2.43
N LEU A 101 -0.29 -1.42 -1.86
CA LEU A 101 0.32 -1.69 -0.55
C LEU A 101 1.84 -1.81 -0.60
N ARG A 102 2.40 -1.97 -1.81
CA ARG A 102 3.85 -2.05 -2.04
C ARG A 102 4.47 -0.66 -2.11
N ARG A 103 3.67 0.39 -2.17
CA ARG A 103 4.17 1.76 -2.14
C ARG A 103 4.86 2.05 -0.79
N PRO A 104 6.02 2.72 -0.80
CA PRO A 104 6.64 3.16 0.43
C PRO A 104 5.75 4.18 1.14
N GLY A 105 5.82 4.16 2.46
CA GLY A 105 5.13 5.14 3.29
C GLY A 105 3.68 4.80 3.61
N LEU A 106 3.21 3.57 3.44
CA LEU A 106 1.87 3.19 3.90
C LEU A 106 1.82 2.94 5.41
N GLU A 107 1.41 3.92 6.21
CA GLU A 107 1.39 3.74 7.67
C GLU A 107 0.15 2.97 8.17
N LYS A 108 -1.05 3.51 7.91
CA LYS A 108 -2.31 2.97 8.44
C LYS A 108 -3.51 3.46 7.65
N PHE A 109 -4.57 2.66 7.70
CA PHE A 109 -5.86 3.01 7.17
C PHE A 109 -6.78 3.54 8.27
N LYS A 110 -7.52 4.59 7.95
CA LYS A 110 -8.62 5.08 8.77
C LYS A 110 -9.90 4.95 7.97
N ALA A 111 -10.69 3.96 8.33
CA ALA A 111 -12.08 3.90 7.93
C ALA A 111 -12.90 4.76 8.89
N LEU A 112 -13.68 5.68 8.34
CA LEU A 112 -14.60 6.54 9.07
C LEU A 112 -15.99 6.28 8.49
N PRO A 113 -17.04 6.16 9.32
CA PRO A 113 -18.39 6.15 8.79
C PRO A 113 -18.59 7.43 7.99
N ARG A 114 -19.22 7.32 6.83
CA ARG A 114 -19.67 8.43 5.99
C ARG A 114 -20.86 9.09 6.68
N ASP A 115 -20.63 9.60 7.88
CA ASP A 115 -21.56 10.45 8.59
C ASP A 115 -21.68 11.75 7.77
N GLN A 116 -22.91 12.09 7.41
CA GLN A 116 -23.24 13.18 6.49
C GLN A 116 -22.58 14.49 6.91
N THR A 117 -21.51 14.86 6.22
CA THR A 117 -21.13 16.24 5.96
C THR A 117 -20.89 16.24 4.45
N GLU A 118 -21.77 16.78 3.60
CA GLU A 118 -22.46 18.06 3.67
C GLU A 118 -23.89 17.92 3.10
N GLY A 119 -24.87 18.48 3.83
CA GLY A 119 -26.13 18.95 3.30
C GLY A 119 -26.11 20.47 3.17
#